data_AF-A0A1V6XQT4-F1
#
_entry.id   AF-A0A1V6XQT4-F1
#
_cell.length_a   1.000
_cell.length_b   1.000
_cell.length_c   1.000
_cell.angle_alpha   90.00
_cell.angle_beta   90.00
_cell.angle_gamma   90.00
#
_symmetry.space_group_name_H-M   'P 1'
#
loop_
_entity.id
_entity.type
_entity.pdbx_description
1 polymer ?
#
loop_
_entity_poly.entity_id
_entity_poly.type
_entity_poly.pdbx_seq_one_letter_code
_entity_poly.pdbx_strand_id
1 'polypeptide(L)'
;MGRNNATMMSISRCKFEVALEDTTIPELPRGTLLYGFWPTASTPTDLKLKRGSPEGHWIETSEYRQQLIPLYNRYTVTPTSNPISDLTALNPLSDSAWDELDRMAEYVFSSDPTQPPIHPLGNQPGLHWTLSDWDLSSAVVVNWAASTKTARVFSYYLSRKSGSSASLGLLQVTSAVSRIEEADRNLATSVPSKVVGYGDVGSKESAEWLASRKASKIVIVDFGGRGNALDHTLSLIKNHAGLQHCKVVIVKVGNEQKVYSMEEMIAGRAAMEELGKVQSNTSGVQDTILESVGPEAYFAMRGAQWEKWLDDRHLSVPGMQIVFGSGVSGGWDRLCHGQVRAEEGLLYKMQ
;
A
#
# COMPACT_ATOMS: atom_id res chain seq x y z
N MET A 1 27.84 20.76 6.27
CA MET A 1 26.65 20.51 5.43
C MET A 1 27.13 20.35 4.00
N GLY A 2 27.05 19.16 3.43
CA GLY A 2 27.50 18.87 2.05
C GLY A 2 26.34 18.48 1.13
N ARG A 3 26.60 18.52 -0.17
CA ARG A 3 25.68 18.30 -1.30
C ARG A 3 26.09 17.02 -2.03
N ASN A 4 25.13 16.22 -2.50
CA ASN A 4 25.37 14.89 -3.10
C ASN A 4 24.52 14.72 -4.38
N ASN A 5 25.12 14.40 -5.54
CA ASN A 5 24.40 14.12 -6.80
C ASN A 5 24.13 12.61 -6.99
N ALA A 6 23.14 12.20 -7.81
CA ALA A 6 22.85 10.78 -8.06
C ALA A 6 22.18 10.46 -9.42
N THR A 7 22.45 9.26 -9.97
CA THR A 7 21.86 8.70 -11.21
C THR A 7 20.84 7.57 -10.90
N MET A 8 19.73 7.42 -11.64
CA MET A 8 18.48 6.84 -11.09
C MET A 8 17.82 5.68 -11.88
N MET A 9 17.15 4.77 -11.15
CA MET A 9 16.23 3.73 -11.64
C MET A 9 14.90 3.74 -10.84
N SER A 10 13.73 3.76 -11.49
CA SER A 10 12.40 3.95 -10.85
C SER A 10 11.64 2.66 -10.62
N ILE A 11 11.05 2.38 -9.45
CA ILE A 11 10.10 1.27 -9.29
C ILE A 11 8.89 1.71 -8.46
N SER A 12 7.76 1.94 -9.15
CA SER A 12 6.41 2.17 -8.59
C SER A 12 6.23 3.33 -7.59
N ARG A 13 5.15 4.12 -7.77
CA ARG A 13 4.66 5.23 -6.90
C ARG A 13 5.71 6.22 -6.35
N CYS A 14 6.85 6.38 -7.03
CA CYS A 14 7.94 7.32 -6.73
C CYS A 14 9.02 6.82 -5.74
N LYS A 15 9.22 5.51 -5.56
CA LYS A 15 10.48 4.99 -5.00
C LYS A 15 11.48 4.64 -6.10
N PHE A 16 12.74 4.89 -5.83
CA PHE A 16 13.82 4.78 -6.80
C PHE A 16 15.08 4.23 -6.14
N GLU A 17 15.83 3.46 -6.90
CA GLU A 17 17.23 3.18 -6.61
C GLU A 17 18.10 4.23 -7.29
N VAL A 18 18.96 4.88 -6.51
CA VAL A 18 19.78 5.99 -6.97
C VAL A 18 21.23 5.77 -6.58
N ALA A 19 22.12 5.85 -7.55
CA ALA A 19 23.55 5.72 -7.36
C ALA A 19 24.16 7.08 -7.04
N LEU A 20 24.86 7.17 -5.91
CA LEU A 20 25.54 8.42 -5.53
C LEU A 20 26.70 8.73 -6.48
N GLU A 21 26.62 9.87 -7.16
CA GLU A 21 27.68 10.41 -8.01
C GLU A 21 28.76 11.11 -7.18
N ASP A 22 28.37 11.81 -6.11
CA ASP A 22 29.31 12.47 -5.22
C ASP A 22 28.77 12.55 -3.79
N THR A 23 29.68 12.63 -2.81
CA THR A 23 29.32 12.53 -1.40
C THR A 23 30.30 13.21 -0.47
N THR A 24 29.80 13.92 0.53
CA THR A 24 30.62 14.40 1.67
C THR A 24 30.51 13.49 2.91
N ILE A 25 29.81 12.36 2.79
CA ILE A 25 29.54 11.42 3.87
C ILE A 25 30.46 10.21 3.68
N PRO A 26 31.48 10.00 4.53
CA PRO A 26 32.47 8.93 4.33
C PRO A 26 31.87 7.52 4.28
N GLU A 27 30.77 7.27 4.99
CA GLU A 27 30.08 5.97 5.02
C GLU A 27 29.26 5.68 3.76
N LEU A 28 29.07 6.68 2.90
CA LEU A 28 28.32 6.58 1.65
C LEU A 28 29.26 6.89 0.48
N PRO A 29 30.24 6.03 0.16
CA PRO A 29 31.16 6.28 -0.94
C PRO A 29 30.42 6.42 -2.27
N ARG A 30 31.06 7.10 -3.23
CA ARG A 30 30.58 7.19 -4.62
C ARG A 30 30.22 5.80 -5.16
N GLY A 31 29.08 5.72 -5.85
CA GLY A 31 28.53 4.49 -6.40
C GLY A 31 27.59 3.73 -5.46
N THR A 32 27.47 4.13 -4.19
CA THR A 32 26.49 3.53 -3.27
C THR A 32 25.07 3.70 -3.80
N LEU A 33 24.29 2.62 -3.78
CA LEU A 33 22.87 2.67 -4.12
C LEU A 33 22.04 3.00 -2.88
N LEU A 34 21.28 4.08 -2.97
CA LEU A 34 20.23 4.42 -2.02
C LEU A 34 18.88 4.04 -2.61
N TYR A 35 18.02 3.44 -1.78
CA TYR A 35 16.64 3.17 -2.12
C TYR A 35 15.71 4.01 -1.24
N GLY A 36 14.74 4.71 -1.85
CA GLY A 36 13.78 5.54 -1.13
C GLY A 36 12.91 6.40 -2.05
N PHE A 37 12.13 7.31 -1.47
CA PHE A 37 11.27 8.21 -2.25
C PHE A 37 12.08 9.35 -2.87
N TRP A 38 12.26 9.30 -4.19
CA TRP A 38 13.00 10.34 -4.91
C TRP A 38 12.07 11.48 -5.35
N PRO A 39 12.55 12.72 -5.41
CA PRO A 39 11.85 13.81 -6.08
C PRO A 39 11.49 13.43 -7.52
N THR A 40 10.31 13.80 -8.00
CA THR A 40 9.85 13.54 -9.37
C THR A 40 10.51 14.46 -10.39
N ALA A 41 11.84 14.57 -10.34
CA ALA A 41 12.65 15.37 -11.24
C ALA A 41 13.59 14.47 -12.03
N SER A 42 13.88 14.86 -13.28
CA SER A 42 14.85 14.14 -14.12
C SER A 42 16.27 14.68 -13.99
N THR A 43 16.50 15.56 -13.02
CA THR A 43 17.79 16.21 -12.78
C THR A 43 18.48 15.62 -11.55
N PRO A 44 19.83 15.60 -11.53
CA PRO A 44 20.58 15.35 -10.30
C PRO A 44 20.03 16.20 -9.16
N THR A 45 19.87 15.58 -8.00
CA THR A 45 19.28 16.25 -6.83
C THR A 45 20.18 16.10 -5.63
N ASP A 46 20.52 17.25 -5.04
CA ASP A 46 21.30 17.33 -3.80
C ASP A 46 20.49 16.82 -2.60
N LEU A 47 21.01 15.78 -1.95
CA LEU A 47 20.48 15.27 -0.69
C LEU A 47 21.24 15.79 0.54
N LYS A 48 20.54 16.05 1.65
CA LYS A 48 21.10 16.31 2.99
C LYS A 48 20.74 15.18 3.94
N LEU A 49 21.62 14.18 4.00
CA LEU A 49 21.38 12.96 4.78
C LEU A 49 21.99 13.02 6.18
N LYS A 50 21.28 12.46 7.16
CA LYS A 50 21.82 12.07 8.47
C LYS A 50 21.61 10.57 8.69
N ARG A 51 22.40 9.95 9.56
CA ARG A 51 22.21 8.54 9.93
C ARG A 51 20.82 8.34 10.55
N GLY A 52 20.12 7.31 10.06
CA GLY A 52 18.90 6.79 10.66
C GLY A 52 19.21 5.56 11.51
N SER A 53 18.17 5.02 12.15
CA SER A 53 18.20 3.68 12.76
C SER A 53 17.16 2.79 12.04
N PRO A 54 17.48 1.51 11.74
CA PRO A 54 18.73 0.82 12.07
C PRO A 54 19.90 1.24 11.17
N GLU A 55 21.08 0.68 11.41
CA GLU A 55 22.26 0.90 10.57
C GLU A 55 21.95 0.64 9.09
N GLY A 56 22.56 1.43 8.19
CA GLY A 56 22.26 1.39 6.76
C GLY A 56 21.04 2.23 6.35
N HIS A 57 20.28 2.76 7.31
CA HIS A 57 19.23 3.74 7.03
C HIS A 57 19.74 5.18 7.10
N TRP A 58 19.18 6.03 6.25
CA TRP A 58 19.51 7.44 6.15
C TRP A 58 18.24 8.28 6.11
N ILE A 59 18.27 9.45 6.76
CA ILE A 59 17.16 10.38 6.82
C ILE A 59 17.54 11.67 6.09
N GLU A 60 16.74 12.02 5.10
CA GLU A 60 16.83 13.27 4.36
C GLU A 60 16.25 14.42 5.18
N THR A 61 17.05 15.49 5.32
CA THR A 61 16.78 16.60 6.24
C THR A 61 16.83 17.97 5.57
N SER A 62 16.94 18.02 4.24
CA SER A 62 16.82 19.28 3.51
C SER A 62 15.50 19.99 3.84
N GLU A 63 15.55 21.32 3.86
CA GLU A 63 14.40 22.17 4.20
C GLU A 63 13.19 21.85 3.31
N TYR A 64 13.41 21.58 2.03
CA TYR A 64 12.37 21.20 1.07
C TYR A 64 11.64 19.90 1.44
N ARG A 65 12.30 18.99 2.17
CA ARG A 65 11.78 17.68 2.55
C ARG A 65 11.14 17.67 3.93
N GLN A 66 11.37 18.70 4.75
CA GLN A 66 10.79 18.81 6.10
C GLN A 66 9.26 18.99 6.10
N GLN A 67 8.69 19.46 4.99
CA GLN A 67 7.24 19.61 4.83
C GLN A 67 6.55 18.32 4.34
N LEU A 68 7.32 17.30 3.97
CA LEU A 68 6.78 16.01 3.53
C LEU A 68 6.63 15.04 4.70
N ILE A 69 5.79 14.02 4.50
CA ILE A 69 5.61 12.97 5.51
C ILE A 69 6.92 12.21 5.77
N PRO A 70 7.23 11.85 7.03
CA PRO A 70 8.51 11.22 7.40
C PRO A 70 8.89 9.98 6.59
N LEU A 71 7.90 9.17 6.19
CA LEU A 71 8.09 8.01 5.32
C LEU A 71 8.88 8.35 4.04
N TYR A 72 8.66 9.53 3.46
CA TYR A 72 9.35 9.92 2.22
C TYR A 72 10.82 10.22 2.47
N ASN A 73 11.17 10.65 3.67
CA ASN A 73 12.52 11.12 3.97
C ASN A 73 13.49 9.99 4.33
N ARG A 74 13.06 8.74 4.27
CA ARG A 74 13.90 7.60 4.65
C ARG A 74 14.46 6.89 3.42
N TYR A 75 15.77 6.66 3.46
CA TYR A 75 16.52 5.90 2.48
C TYR A 75 17.20 4.71 3.15
N THR A 76 17.42 3.65 2.38
CA THR A 76 18.21 2.48 2.78
C THR A 76 19.35 2.26 1.80
N VAL A 77 20.53 1.95 2.31
CA VAL A 77 21.63 1.46 1.46
C VAL A 77 21.24 0.08 0.93
N THR A 78 21.27 -0.07 -0.37
CA THR A 78 21.01 -1.37 -1.01
C THR A 78 22.35 -2.09 -1.18
N PRO A 79 22.53 -3.28 -0.59
CA PRO A 79 23.74 -4.07 -0.81
C PRO A 79 23.79 -4.47 -2.29
N THR A 80 24.72 -3.89 -3.05
CA THR A 80 24.91 -4.22 -4.46
C THR A 80 25.90 -5.36 -4.58
N SER A 81 25.42 -6.54 -4.98
CA SER A 81 26.29 -7.59 -5.54
C SER A 81 26.51 -7.41 -7.05
N ASN A 82 25.63 -6.67 -7.74
CA ASN A 82 25.67 -6.51 -9.19
C ASN A 82 25.71 -5.02 -9.62
N PRO A 83 26.53 -4.66 -10.62
CA PRO A 83 26.49 -3.34 -11.26
C PRO A 83 25.10 -3.06 -11.87
N ILE A 84 24.72 -1.78 -11.96
CA ILE A 84 23.43 -1.32 -12.53
C ILE A 84 23.22 -1.81 -13.97
N SER A 85 24.30 -2.07 -14.72
CA SER A 85 24.24 -2.68 -16.07
C SER A 85 23.57 -4.05 -16.06
N ASP A 86 23.71 -4.82 -14.98
CA ASP A 86 23.32 -6.22 -14.89
C ASP A 86 21.87 -6.38 -14.39
N LEU A 87 21.28 -5.31 -13.84
CA LEU A 87 19.85 -5.24 -13.50
C LEU A 87 18.94 -5.33 -14.74
N THR A 88 19.49 -5.14 -15.94
CA THR A 88 18.74 -5.19 -17.20
C THR A 88 18.52 -6.61 -17.73
N ALA A 89 19.23 -7.62 -17.22
CA ALA A 89 19.30 -8.91 -17.89
C ALA A 89 18.58 -10.07 -17.18
N LEU A 90 18.62 -10.23 -15.85
CA LEU A 90 18.31 -11.56 -15.30
C LEU A 90 17.68 -11.67 -13.91
N ASN A 91 17.35 -10.60 -13.20
CA ASN A 91 16.58 -10.73 -11.94
C ASN A 91 15.57 -9.59 -11.79
N PRO A 92 14.26 -9.88 -11.78
CA PRO A 92 13.26 -8.83 -11.68
C PRO A 92 13.26 -8.32 -10.25
N LEU A 93 13.72 -7.07 -10.11
CA LEU A 93 13.66 -6.26 -8.90
C LEU A 93 14.64 -6.74 -7.82
N SER A 94 15.57 -5.86 -7.48
CA SER A 94 16.18 -5.87 -6.15
C SER A 94 15.07 -5.93 -5.08
N ASP A 95 15.40 -6.55 -3.96
CA ASP A 95 14.53 -6.78 -2.79
C ASP A 95 13.93 -5.48 -2.20
N SER A 96 14.27 -4.32 -2.76
CA SER A 96 13.78 -3.02 -2.33
C SER A 96 12.37 -2.69 -2.86
N ALA A 97 11.92 -3.28 -3.97
CA ALA A 97 10.87 -2.73 -4.84
C ALA A 97 9.40 -2.70 -4.36
N TRP A 98 8.99 -3.37 -3.28
CA TRP A 98 7.57 -3.33 -2.83
C TRP A 98 7.41 -3.05 -1.34
N ASP A 99 8.10 -2.00 -0.92
CA ASP A 99 8.32 -1.55 0.44
C ASP A 99 7.07 -0.88 1.08
N GLU A 100 5.87 -1.31 0.69
CA GLU A 100 4.57 -0.96 1.27
C GLU A 100 3.83 -2.22 1.74
N LEU A 101 4.55 -3.22 2.25
CA LEU A 101 3.90 -4.39 2.85
C LEU A 101 3.08 -3.98 4.07
N ASP A 102 1.85 -4.45 4.02
CA ASP A 102 0.69 -3.68 4.45
C ASP A 102 0.60 -3.55 5.98
N ARG A 103 0.94 -2.34 6.43
CA ARG A 103 0.79 -1.91 7.83
C ARG A 103 -0.66 -2.00 8.28
N MET A 104 -1.61 -2.00 7.36
CA MET A 104 -3.01 -1.99 7.72
C MET A 104 -3.48 -3.37 8.21
N ALA A 105 -3.25 -4.44 7.45
CA ALA A 105 -3.62 -5.80 7.87
C ALA A 105 -2.88 -6.25 9.13
N GLU A 106 -1.60 -5.88 9.29
CA GLU A 106 -0.81 -6.32 10.43
C GLU A 106 -0.96 -5.41 11.66
N TYR A 107 -1.09 -4.09 11.47
CA TYR A 107 -1.05 -3.12 12.57
C TYR A 107 -2.25 -2.21 12.69
N VAL A 108 -3.17 -2.13 11.74
CA VAL A 108 -4.46 -1.41 11.88
C VAL A 108 -5.62 -2.39 12.12
N PHE A 109 -5.40 -3.66 11.77
CA PHE A 109 -6.31 -4.78 11.97
C PHE A 109 -5.54 -6.00 12.51
N SER A 110 -4.64 -5.80 13.48
CA SER A 110 -3.77 -6.89 13.97
C SER A 110 -4.55 -8.04 14.57
N SER A 111 -3.91 -9.20 14.49
CA SER A 111 -4.30 -10.40 15.20
C SER A 111 -3.65 -10.51 16.58
N ASP A 112 -2.68 -9.63 16.91
CA ASP A 112 -1.98 -9.63 18.20
C ASP A 112 -2.86 -9.00 19.30
N PRO A 113 -3.32 -9.78 20.29
CA PRO A 113 -4.13 -9.25 21.38
C PRO A 113 -3.35 -8.37 22.36
N THR A 114 -2.02 -8.39 22.29
CA THR A 114 -1.15 -7.58 23.15
C THR A 114 -0.87 -6.20 22.54
N GLN A 115 -1.13 -6.02 21.24
CA GLN A 115 -0.95 -4.75 20.56
C GLN A 115 -2.14 -3.83 20.81
N PRO A 116 -1.93 -2.59 21.27
CA PRO A 116 -3.02 -1.61 21.34
C PRO A 116 -3.52 -1.25 19.93
N PRO A 117 -4.81 -0.92 19.77
CA PRO A 117 -5.35 -0.47 18.49
C PRO A 117 -4.60 0.76 17.96
N ILE A 118 -4.13 0.69 16.72
CA ILE A 118 -3.52 1.82 16.02
C ILE A 118 -4.51 2.35 15.00
N HIS A 119 -4.86 3.62 15.13
CA HIS A 119 -5.73 4.31 14.18
C HIS A 119 -5.10 4.31 12.76
N PRO A 120 -5.87 4.27 11.66
CA PRO A 120 -5.31 4.30 10.30
C PRO A 120 -4.42 5.51 9.96
N LEU A 121 -4.44 6.58 10.78
CA LEU A 121 -3.56 7.76 10.70
C LEU A 121 -2.38 7.73 11.69
N GLY A 122 -2.21 6.65 12.44
CA GLY A 122 -1.33 6.59 13.60
C GLY A 122 -1.93 7.23 14.85
N ASN A 123 -1.11 7.34 15.89
CA ASN A 123 -1.45 7.88 17.20
C ASN A 123 -1.50 9.41 17.15
N GLN A 124 -2.63 9.95 16.72
CA GLN A 124 -2.89 11.41 16.69
C GLN A 124 -3.86 11.79 17.82
N PRO A 125 -3.62 12.91 18.52
CA PRO A 125 -4.53 13.38 19.57
C PRO A 125 -5.96 13.59 19.04
N GLY A 126 -6.95 13.15 19.80
CA GLY A 126 -8.38 13.35 19.49
C GLY A 126 -8.96 12.39 18.46
N LEU A 127 -8.16 11.47 17.91
CA LEU A 127 -8.68 10.38 17.07
C LEU A 127 -8.99 9.15 17.92
N HIS A 128 -10.15 8.55 17.68
CA HIS A 128 -10.58 7.34 18.38
C HIS A 128 -10.53 6.14 17.42
N TRP A 129 -9.75 5.12 17.78
CA TRP A 129 -9.76 3.80 17.13
C TRP A 129 -9.91 2.75 18.22
N THR A 130 -11.07 2.10 18.27
CA THR A 130 -11.39 1.18 19.35
C THR A 130 -11.11 -0.27 18.95
N LEU A 131 -11.11 -1.18 19.92
CA LEU A 131 -11.07 -2.62 19.66
C LEU A 131 -12.21 -3.06 18.70
N SER A 132 -13.38 -2.40 18.76
CA SER A 132 -14.50 -2.69 17.86
C SER A 132 -14.23 -2.27 16.41
N ASP A 133 -13.41 -1.23 16.17
CA ASP A 133 -13.04 -0.80 14.82
C ASP A 133 -11.98 -1.74 14.22
N TRP A 134 -11.01 -2.06 15.06
CA TRP A 134 -9.88 -2.94 14.83
C TRP A 134 -10.21 -4.41 14.54
N ASP A 135 -11.09 -5.02 15.34
CA ASP A 135 -11.25 -6.47 15.36
C ASP A 135 -12.02 -6.99 14.13
N LEU A 136 -11.39 -7.82 13.31
CA LEU A 136 -12.03 -8.37 12.11
C LEU A 136 -12.77 -9.68 12.35
N SER A 137 -12.73 -10.27 13.55
CA SER A 137 -13.29 -11.59 13.87
C SER A 137 -14.77 -11.78 13.51
N SER A 138 -15.54 -10.70 13.54
CA SER A 138 -16.98 -10.66 13.25
C SER A 138 -17.30 -9.86 11.98
N ALA A 139 -16.28 -9.55 11.19
CA ALA A 139 -16.37 -8.67 10.04
C ALA A 139 -16.27 -9.40 8.70
N VAL A 140 -16.94 -8.86 7.69
CA VAL A 140 -16.59 -9.10 6.28
C VAL A 140 -15.84 -7.87 5.77
N VAL A 141 -14.73 -8.11 5.08
CA VAL A 141 -13.92 -7.05 4.48
C VAL A 141 -14.29 -6.90 3.01
N VAL A 142 -14.60 -5.68 2.58
CA VAL A 142 -14.84 -5.32 1.18
C VAL A 142 -13.60 -4.57 0.69
N ASN A 143 -12.77 -5.23 -0.11
CA ASN A 143 -11.54 -4.68 -0.66
C ASN A 143 -11.78 -4.10 -2.06
N TRP A 144 -11.66 -2.80 -2.23
CA TRP A 144 -11.84 -2.15 -3.53
C TRP A 144 -10.56 -1.85 -4.26
N ALA A 145 -10.65 -1.87 -5.59
CA ALA A 145 -9.49 -1.84 -6.45
C ALA A 145 -8.53 -2.97 -6.05
N ALA A 146 -9.09 -4.16 -5.83
CA ALA A 146 -8.38 -5.33 -5.30
C ALA A 146 -7.17 -5.73 -6.14
N SER A 147 -7.12 -5.32 -7.40
CA SER A 147 -6.01 -5.54 -8.33
C SER A 147 -4.85 -4.54 -8.19
N THR A 148 -4.96 -3.51 -7.36
CA THR A 148 -3.84 -2.60 -7.08
C THR A 148 -2.81 -3.29 -6.19
N LYS A 149 -1.53 -2.94 -6.33
CA LYS A 149 -0.44 -3.59 -5.58
C LYS A 149 -0.66 -3.55 -4.06
N THR A 150 -1.03 -2.38 -3.53
CA THR A 150 -1.33 -2.22 -2.10
C THR A 150 -2.50 -3.09 -1.66
N ALA A 151 -3.57 -3.16 -2.46
CA ALA A 151 -4.73 -4.00 -2.14
C ALA A 151 -4.41 -5.50 -2.20
N ARG A 152 -3.55 -5.94 -3.12
CA ARG A 152 -3.11 -7.33 -3.25
C ARG A 152 -2.31 -7.79 -2.04
N VAL A 153 -1.38 -6.93 -1.62
CA VAL A 153 -0.60 -7.13 -0.41
C VAL A 153 -1.50 -7.19 0.83
N PHE A 154 -2.42 -6.24 0.97
CA PHE A 154 -3.41 -6.24 2.06
C PHE A 154 -4.20 -7.55 2.09
N SER A 155 -4.74 -7.97 0.94
CA SER A 155 -5.47 -9.24 0.83
C SER A 155 -4.61 -10.45 1.16
N TYR A 156 -3.34 -10.48 0.74
CA TYR A 156 -2.43 -11.56 1.10
C TYR A 156 -2.28 -11.71 2.62
N TYR A 157 -2.02 -10.61 3.34
CA TYR A 157 -1.88 -10.67 4.80
C TYR A 157 -3.19 -11.00 5.50
N LEU A 158 -4.30 -10.41 5.05
CA LEU A 158 -5.61 -10.68 5.60
C LEU A 158 -6.01 -12.15 5.46
N SER A 159 -5.80 -12.75 4.29
CA SER A 159 -6.12 -14.15 4.02
C SER A 159 -5.27 -15.14 4.82
N ARG A 160 -4.15 -14.70 5.41
CA ARG A 160 -3.31 -15.55 6.27
C ARG A 160 -3.67 -15.45 7.75
N LYS A 161 -4.58 -14.55 8.12
CA LYS A 161 -5.15 -14.56 9.47
C LYS A 161 -5.94 -15.84 9.68
N SER A 162 -5.77 -16.45 10.84
CA SER A 162 -6.40 -17.71 11.20
C SER A 162 -7.09 -17.61 12.56
N GLY A 163 -7.99 -18.56 12.82
CA GLY A 163 -8.68 -18.67 14.10
C GLY A 163 -9.55 -17.45 14.40
N SER A 164 -9.56 -17.01 15.66
CA SER A 164 -10.42 -15.94 16.15
C SER A 164 -10.08 -14.54 15.62
N SER A 165 -9.00 -14.38 14.84
CA SER A 165 -8.59 -13.09 14.26
C SER A 165 -8.93 -12.95 12.78
N ALA A 166 -9.37 -14.03 12.14
CA ALA A 166 -9.70 -14.06 10.73
C ALA A 166 -11.05 -13.35 10.47
N SER A 167 -11.14 -12.61 9.37
CA SER A 167 -12.42 -12.09 8.89
C SER A 167 -13.35 -13.24 8.45
N LEU A 168 -14.65 -13.03 8.58
CA LEU A 168 -15.69 -13.97 8.14
C LEU A 168 -15.75 -14.12 6.61
N GLY A 169 -15.19 -13.15 5.88
CA GLY A 169 -14.98 -13.24 4.45
C GLY A 169 -14.33 -12.00 3.85
N LEU A 170 -13.89 -12.14 2.61
CA LEU A 170 -13.26 -11.09 1.82
C LEU A 170 -13.97 -10.92 0.47
N LEU A 171 -14.67 -9.80 0.27
CA LEU A 171 -15.25 -9.42 -1.03
C LEU A 171 -14.26 -8.53 -1.78
N GLN A 172 -13.73 -9.02 -2.91
CA GLN A 172 -12.77 -8.30 -3.73
C GLN A 172 -13.46 -7.66 -4.94
N VAL A 173 -13.46 -6.34 -5.00
CA VAL A 173 -14.07 -5.57 -6.10
C VAL A 173 -12.98 -5.04 -7.02
N THR A 174 -13.02 -5.42 -8.30
CA THR A 174 -11.94 -5.15 -9.25
C THR A 174 -12.44 -5.08 -10.70
N SER A 175 -11.63 -4.51 -11.60
CA SER A 175 -11.78 -4.68 -13.04
C SER A 175 -11.09 -5.95 -13.58
N ALA A 176 -10.28 -6.64 -12.79
CA ALA A 176 -9.47 -7.79 -13.18
C ALA A 176 -9.96 -9.09 -12.50
N VAL A 177 -11.27 -9.38 -12.58
CA VAL A 177 -11.95 -10.45 -11.85
C VAL A 177 -11.22 -11.80 -11.96
N SER A 178 -11.04 -12.31 -13.18
CA SER A 178 -10.46 -13.64 -13.41
C SER A 178 -9.06 -13.83 -12.79
N ARG A 179 -8.25 -12.76 -12.75
CA ARG A 179 -6.90 -12.82 -12.17
C ARG A 179 -6.88 -12.76 -10.65
N ILE A 180 -7.83 -12.04 -10.06
CA ILE A 180 -7.99 -12.04 -8.61
C ILE A 180 -8.54 -13.40 -8.17
N GLU A 181 -9.48 -13.98 -8.92
CA GLU A 181 -9.97 -15.35 -8.66
C GLU A 181 -8.87 -16.40 -8.79
N GLU A 182 -8.00 -16.28 -9.79
CA GLU A 182 -6.84 -17.18 -9.93
C GLU A 182 -5.93 -17.12 -8.70
N ALA A 183 -5.58 -15.92 -8.25
CA ALA A 183 -4.72 -15.76 -7.09
C ALA A 183 -5.38 -16.22 -5.79
N ASP A 184 -6.69 -15.99 -5.65
CA ASP A 184 -7.45 -16.47 -4.51
C ASP A 184 -7.51 -18.00 -4.44
N ARG A 185 -7.62 -18.67 -5.60
CA ARG A 185 -7.50 -20.14 -5.67
C ARG A 185 -6.10 -20.64 -5.35
N ASN A 186 -5.07 -19.89 -5.71
CA ASN A 186 -3.67 -20.27 -5.49
C ASN A 186 -3.23 -20.06 -4.04
N LEU A 187 -3.88 -19.15 -3.30
CA LEU A 187 -3.54 -18.86 -1.92
C LEU A 187 -4.29 -19.80 -0.97
N ALA A 188 -3.55 -20.64 -0.23
CA ALA A 188 -4.15 -21.45 0.82
C ALA A 188 -4.66 -20.55 1.97
N THR A 189 -5.98 -20.37 2.08
CA THR A 189 -6.62 -19.56 3.11
C THR A 189 -7.87 -20.22 3.68
N SER A 190 -8.15 -19.97 4.96
CA SER A 190 -9.42 -20.30 5.60
C SER A 190 -10.48 -19.21 5.45
N VAL A 191 -10.11 -18.03 4.94
CA VAL A 191 -11.02 -16.89 4.78
C VAL A 191 -11.80 -17.06 3.46
N PRO A 192 -13.13 -17.26 3.50
CA PRO A 192 -13.92 -17.36 2.28
C PRO A 192 -13.83 -16.05 1.49
N SER A 193 -13.56 -16.14 0.20
CA SER A 193 -13.46 -14.98 -0.67
C SER A 193 -14.47 -15.04 -1.82
N LYS A 194 -14.88 -13.86 -2.31
CA LYS A 194 -15.64 -13.69 -3.54
C LYS A 194 -15.04 -12.52 -4.31
N VAL A 195 -14.92 -12.68 -5.62
CA VAL A 195 -14.42 -11.64 -6.52
C VAL A 195 -15.57 -11.18 -7.40
N VAL A 196 -15.71 -9.86 -7.56
CA VAL A 196 -16.76 -9.27 -8.40
C VAL A 196 -16.23 -8.08 -9.21
N GLY A 197 -16.87 -7.85 -10.35
CA GLY A 197 -16.69 -6.63 -11.11
C GLY A 197 -17.28 -5.42 -10.40
N TYR A 198 -16.83 -4.21 -10.74
CA TYR A 198 -17.45 -2.97 -10.25
C TYR A 198 -18.95 -2.87 -10.59
N GLY A 199 -19.38 -3.43 -11.73
CA GLY A 199 -20.79 -3.49 -12.12
C GLY A 199 -21.63 -4.45 -11.28
N ASP A 200 -21.01 -5.48 -10.69
CA ASP A 200 -21.70 -6.57 -10.01
C ASP A 200 -21.70 -6.44 -8.49
N VAL A 201 -21.01 -5.43 -7.94
CA VAL A 201 -20.93 -5.21 -6.49
C VAL A 201 -22.31 -4.98 -5.88
N GLY A 202 -23.22 -4.30 -6.58
CA GLY A 202 -24.60 -4.04 -6.16
C GLY A 202 -25.59 -5.16 -6.48
N SER A 203 -25.11 -6.30 -6.99
CA SER A 203 -25.99 -7.40 -7.40
C SER A 203 -26.61 -8.12 -6.20
N LYS A 204 -27.74 -8.79 -6.47
CA LYS A 204 -28.40 -9.67 -5.48
C LYS A 204 -27.46 -10.78 -5.00
N GLU A 205 -26.66 -11.34 -5.90
CA GLU A 205 -25.69 -12.39 -5.57
C GLU A 205 -24.61 -11.90 -4.59
N SER A 206 -24.08 -10.70 -4.80
CA SER A 206 -23.15 -10.06 -3.86
C SER A 206 -23.80 -9.86 -2.49
N ALA A 207 -25.07 -9.42 -2.46
CA ALA A 207 -25.80 -9.21 -1.22
C ALA A 207 -26.04 -10.51 -0.44
N GLU A 208 -26.48 -11.56 -1.13
CA GLU A 208 -26.71 -12.88 -0.54
C GLU A 208 -25.42 -13.49 -0.02
N TRP A 209 -24.32 -13.35 -0.78
CA TRP A 209 -23.01 -13.82 -0.34
C TRP A 209 -22.55 -13.11 0.94
N LEU A 210 -22.63 -11.78 0.99
CA LEU A 210 -22.30 -10.98 2.18
C LEU A 210 -23.18 -11.39 3.36
N ALA A 211 -24.49 -11.50 3.17
CA ALA A 211 -25.43 -11.85 4.23
C ALA A 211 -25.20 -13.27 4.77
N SER A 212 -24.81 -14.21 3.92
CA SER A 212 -24.51 -15.59 4.32
C SER A 212 -23.35 -15.69 5.31
N ARG A 213 -22.49 -14.66 5.39
CA ARG A 213 -21.38 -14.61 6.34
C ARG A 213 -21.82 -14.29 7.77
N LYS A 214 -23.06 -13.78 7.96
CA LYS A 214 -23.62 -13.41 9.27
C LYS A 214 -22.73 -12.44 10.06
N ALA A 215 -22.10 -11.50 9.35
CA ALA A 215 -21.24 -10.51 9.97
C ALA A 215 -22.06 -9.49 10.78
N SER A 216 -21.46 -8.99 11.86
CA SER A 216 -21.99 -7.82 12.59
C SER A 216 -21.33 -6.52 12.12
N LYS A 217 -20.24 -6.62 11.35
CA LYS A 217 -19.47 -5.49 10.83
C LYS A 217 -19.09 -5.70 9.37
N ILE A 218 -19.11 -4.62 8.60
CA ILE A 218 -18.57 -4.56 7.24
C ILE A 218 -17.46 -3.51 7.23
N VAL A 219 -16.25 -3.93 6.86
CA VAL A 219 -15.09 -3.04 6.73
C VAL A 219 -14.81 -2.84 5.26
N ILE A 220 -15.06 -1.63 4.75
CA ILE A 220 -14.76 -1.24 3.38
C ILE A 220 -13.38 -0.61 3.35
N VAL A 221 -12.48 -1.16 2.55
CA VAL A 221 -11.12 -0.64 2.36
C VAL A 221 -10.96 -0.15 0.93
N ASP A 222 -10.82 1.16 0.77
CA ASP A 222 -10.81 1.84 -0.53
C ASP A 222 -9.38 2.17 -0.97
N PHE A 223 -8.81 1.35 -1.85
CA PHE A 223 -7.50 1.58 -2.48
C PHE A 223 -7.57 2.43 -3.76
N GLY A 224 -8.69 3.12 -4.00
CA GLY A 224 -8.96 3.87 -5.22
C GLY A 224 -9.96 3.14 -6.13
N GLY A 225 -11.05 2.66 -5.55
CA GLY A 225 -12.19 2.10 -6.27
C GLY A 225 -12.72 3.07 -7.34
N ARG A 226 -13.24 2.53 -8.43
CA ARG A 226 -13.70 3.31 -9.58
C ARG A 226 -15.21 3.53 -9.56
N GLY A 227 -15.64 4.67 -10.09
CA GLY A 227 -17.05 4.99 -10.27
C GLY A 227 -17.87 4.92 -8.98
N ASN A 228 -19.12 4.48 -9.09
CA ASN A 228 -20.10 4.51 -8.00
C ASN A 228 -20.07 3.25 -7.11
N ALA A 229 -18.94 2.54 -7.05
CA ALA A 229 -18.82 1.29 -6.29
C ALA A 229 -19.18 1.47 -4.80
N LEU A 230 -18.85 2.62 -4.22
CA LEU A 230 -19.23 2.99 -2.85
C LEU A 230 -20.73 3.09 -2.67
N ASP A 231 -21.35 3.90 -3.51
CA ASP A 231 -22.78 4.16 -3.39
C ASP A 231 -23.57 2.88 -3.63
N HIS A 232 -23.15 2.04 -4.58
CA HIS A 232 -23.72 0.73 -4.81
C HIS A 232 -23.55 -0.21 -3.61
N THR A 233 -22.35 -0.25 -3.01
CA THR A 233 -22.08 -1.09 -1.83
C THR A 233 -22.90 -0.63 -0.62
N LEU A 234 -22.93 0.68 -0.33
CA LEU A 234 -23.70 1.23 0.77
C LEU A 234 -25.20 1.05 0.57
N SER A 235 -25.69 1.28 -0.66
CA SER A 235 -27.10 1.05 -1.01
C SER A 235 -27.49 -0.41 -0.82
N LEU A 236 -26.63 -1.34 -1.25
CA LEU A 236 -26.83 -2.77 -1.04
C LEU A 236 -26.91 -3.12 0.45
N ILE A 237 -25.97 -2.61 1.26
CA ILE A 237 -25.95 -2.87 2.71
C ILE A 237 -27.22 -2.33 3.37
N LYS A 238 -27.60 -1.09 3.03
CA LYS A 238 -28.77 -0.42 3.59
C LYS A 238 -30.09 -1.11 3.21
N ASN A 239 -30.20 -1.61 1.99
CA ASN A 239 -31.45 -2.14 1.45
C ASN A 239 -31.63 -3.65 1.68
N HIS A 240 -30.56 -4.37 2.05
CA HIS A 240 -30.64 -5.81 2.30
C HIS A 240 -30.93 -6.09 3.78
N ALA A 241 -32.05 -6.78 4.07
CA ALA A 241 -32.51 -7.04 5.44
C ALA A 241 -31.47 -7.76 6.33
N GLY A 242 -30.65 -8.63 5.73
CA GLY A 242 -29.57 -9.34 6.43
C GLY A 242 -28.29 -8.53 6.64
N LEU A 243 -28.19 -7.29 6.14
CA LEU A 243 -26.97 -6.46 6.20
C LEU A 243 -27.20 -5.10 6.87
N GLN A 244 -28.43 -4.59 6.87
CA GLN A 244 -28.75 -3.26 7.41
C GLN A 244 -28.38 -3.03 8.89
N HIS A 245 -28.19 -4.11 9.65
CA HIS A 245 -27.79 -4.06 11.06
C HIS A 245 -26.27 -4.04 11.26
N CYS A 246 -25.49 -4.27 10.19
CA CYS A 246 -24.04 -4.28 10.27
C CYS A 246 -23.50 -2.87 10.55
N LYS A 247 -22.56 -2.76 11.48
CA LYS A 247 -21.71 -1.57 11.57
C LYS A 247 -20.88 -1.45 10.29
N VAL A 248 -20.87 -0.28 9.66
CA VAL A 248 -20.02 -0.02 8.48
C VAL A 248 -18.82 0.82 8.92
N VAL A 249 -17.61 0.36 8.59
CA VAL A 249 -16.36 1.10 8.78
C VAL A 249 -15.73 1.29 7.41
N ILE A 250 -15.41 2.53 7.03
CA ILE A 250 -14.82 2.84 5.72
C ILE A 250 -13.42 3.39 5.94
N VAL A 251 -12.40 2.67 5.46
CA VAL A 251 -11.01 3.11 5.49
C VAL A 251 -10.59 3.49 4.09
N LYS A 252 -10.22 4.77 3.90
CA LYS A 252 -9.75 5.30 2.63
C LYS A 252 -8.23 5.28 2.58
N VAL A 253 -7.66 4.46 1.70
CA VAL A 253 -6.21 4.37 1.49
C VAL A 253 -5.77 5.23 0.31
N GLY A 254 -6.54 5.18 -0.78
CA GLY A 254 -6.19 5.83 -2.04
C GLY A 254 -7.37 6.55 -2.69
N ASN A 255 -7.04 7.28 -3.75
CA ASN A 255 -8.00 7.85 -4.67
C ASN A 255 -7.97 7.08 -5.99
N GLU A 256 -9.07 7.15 -6.74
CA GLU A 256 -9.09 6.70 -8.12
C GLU A 256 -7.99 7.42 -8.92
N GLN A 257 -7.31 6.69 -9.80
CA GLN A 257 -6.25 7.24 -10.64
C GLN A 257 -6.84 8.04 -11.80
N LYS A 258 -7.24 9.28 -11.52
CA LYS A 258 -7.75 10.22 -12.51
C LYS A 258 -7.36 11.66 -12.15
N VAL A 259 -7.52 12.56 -13.13
CA VAL A 259 -7.45 13.99 -12.89
C VAL A 259 -8.75 14.44 -12.22
N TYR A 260 -8.62 15.17 -11.12
CA TYR A 260 -9.75 15.69 -10.36
C TYR A 260 -9.98 17.17 -10.68
N SER A 261 -11.23 17.56 -10.90
CA SER A 261 -11.63 18.96 -10.86
C SER A 261 -11.65 19.47 -9.40
N MET A 262 -11.58 20.79 -9.22
CA MET A 262 -11.73 21.38 -7.87
C MET A 262 -13.08 21.02 -7.23
N GLU A 263 -14.15 20.97 -8.03
CA GLU A 263 -15.49 20.58 -7.58
C GLU A 263 -15.52 19.14 -7.07
N GLU A 264 -14.88 18.21 -7.79
CA GLU A 264 -14.75 16.81 -7.35
C GLU A 264 -13.93 16.69 -6.06
N MET A 265 -12.89 17.50 -5.89
CA MET A 265 -12.11 17.52 -4.65
C MET A 265 -12.92 18.02 -3.45
N ILE A 266 -13.73 19.07 -3.65
CA ILE A 266 -14.63 19.61 -2.61
C ILE A 266 -15.70 18.57 -2.25
N ALA A 267 -16.37 18.00 -3.25
CA ALA A 267 -17.37 16.95 -3.04
C ALA A 267 -16.77 15.72 -2.35
N GLY A 268 -15.55 15.34 -2.73
CA GLY A 268 -14.82 14.25 -2.09
C GLY A 268 -14.55 14.50 -0.60
N ARG A 269 -14.22 15.74 -0.21
CA ARG A 269 -14.05 16.10 1.21
C ARG A 269 -15.36 16.06 1.97
N ALA A 270 -16.44 16.60 1.40
CA ALA A 270 -17.77 16.53 2.03
C ALA A 270 -18.21 15.07 2.24
N ALA A 271 -18.00 14.21 1.24
CA ALA A 271 -18.32 12.79 1.34
C ALA A 271 -17.42 12.01 2.33
N MET A 272 -16.22 12.50 2.64
CA MET A 272 -15.41 11.92 3.73
C MET A 272 -16.06 12.14 5.09
N GLU A 273 -16.53 13.37 5.33
CA GLU A 273 -17.18 13.76 6.58
C GLU A 273 -18.55 13.10 6.73
N GLU A 274 -19.41 13.20 5.71
CA GLU A 274 -20.78 12.65 5.73
C GLU A 274 -20.79 11.14 5.99
N LEU A 275 -19.88 10.39 5.36
CA LEU A 275 -19.82 8.95 5.46
C LEU A 275 -18.90 8.46 6.58
N GLY A 276 -18.32 9.38 7.38
CA GLY A 276 -17.39 9.04 8.45
C GLY A 276 -16.18 8.24 7.97
N LYS A 277 -15.67 8.53 6.76
CA LYS A 277 -14.54 7.80 6.20
C LYS A 277 -13.26 8.11 6.98
N VAL A 278 -12.55 7.06 7.35
CA VAL A 278 -11.27 7.19 8.03
C VAL A 278 -10.16 7.16 6.99
N GLN A 279 -9.48 8.29 6.82
CA GLN A 279 -8.28 8.34 5.97
C GLN A 279 -7.20 7.44 6.57
N SER A 280 -6.51 6.66 5.74
CA SER A 280 -5.30 5.96 6.13
C SER A 280 -4.07 6.75 5.68
N ASN A 281 -3.06 6.80 6.54
CA ASN A 281 -1.75 7.35 6.24
C ASN A 281 -0.68 6.41 6.78
N THR A 282 0.01 5.76 5.85
CA THR A 282 1.05 4.78 6.11
C THR A 282 2.19 5.35 6.96
N SER A 283 2.53 6.64 6.83
CA SER A 283 3.58 7.28 7.63
C SER A 283 3.19 7.35 9.10
N GLY A 284 2.00 7.87 9.42
CA GLY A 284 1.56 8.01 10.80
C GLY A 284 1.49 6.66 11.53
N VAL A 285 1.01 5.62 10.83
CA VAL A 285 1.01 4.25 11.37
C VAL A 285 2.44 3.76 11.65
N GLN A 286 3.40 3.97 10.75
CA GLN A 286 4.80 3.60 11.03
C GLN A 286 5.38 4.39 12.18
N ASP A 287 5.15 5.69 12.26
CA ASP A 287 5.72 6.51 13.32
C ASP A 287 5.24 5.98 14.69
N THR A 288 3.96 5.61 14.80
CA THR A 288 3.41 4.95 15.99
C THR A 288 4.05 3.58 16.29
N ILE A 289 4.31 2.78 15.26
CA ILE A 289 4.95 1.47 15.43
C ILE A 289 6.41 1.68 15.89
N LEU A 290 7.15 2.58 15.25
CA LEU A 290 8.53 2.90 15.60
C LEU A 290 8.65 3.37 17.04
N GLU A 291 7.70 4.18 17.51
CA GLU A 291 7.64 4.64 18.91
C GLU A 291 7.35 3.49 19.89
N SER A 292 6.56 2.50 19.51
CA SER A 292 6.11 1.42 20.40
C SER A 292 7.05 0.21 20.45
N VAL A 293 7.54 -0.26 19.30
CA VAL A 293 8.39 -1.46 19.22
C VAL A 293 9.87 -1.15 18.95
N GLY A 294 10.19 0.09 18.57
CA GLY A 294 11.53 0.51 18.21
C GLY A 294 11.91 0.22 16.75
N PRO A 295 12.81 1.03 16.16
CA PRO A 295 13.20 0.90 14.76
C PRO A 295 13.86 -0.44 14.41
N GLU A 296 14.78 -0.94 15.23
CA GLU A 296 15.50 -2.19 14.96
C GLU A 296 14.53 -3.37 14.82
N ALA A 297 13.64 -3.55 15.80
CA ALA A 297 12.65 -4.62 15.80
C ALA A 297 11.66 -4.47 14.64
N TYR A 298 11.17 -3.24 14.40
CA TYR A 298 10.25 -2.95 13.30
C TYR A 298 10.82 -3.34 11.93
N PHE A 299 12.03 -2.85 11.61
CA PHE A 299 12.61 -3.09 10.29
C PHE A 299 13.08 -4.54 10.12
N ALA A 300 13.52 -5.22 11.19
CA ALA A 300 13.84 -6.64 11.14
C ALA A 300 12.59 -7.50 10.87
N MET A 301 11.50 -7.26 11.61
CA MET A 301 10.24 -7.98 11.42
C MET A 301 9.67 -7.72 10.01
N ARG A 302 9.70 -6.47 9.56
CA ARG A 302 9.29 -6.08 8.21
C ARG A 302 10.11 -6.78 7.13
N GLY A 303 11.44 -6.85 7.29
CA GLY A 303 12.31 -7.58 6.38
C GLY A 303 11.95 -9.06 6.29
N ALA A 304 11.72 -9.72 7.42
CA ALA A 304 11.31 -11.14 7.42
C ALA A 304 9.95 -11.37 6.75
N GLN A 305 8.98 -10.48 6.97
CA GLN A 305 7.67 -10.52 6.32
C GLN A 305 7.77 -10.27 4.80
N TRP A 306 8.69 -9.38 4.42
CA TRP A 306 9.03 -9.08 3.04
C TRP A 306 9.55 -10.29 2.28
N GLU A 307 10.60 -10.94 2.80
CA GLU A 307 11.16 -12.16 2.19
C GLU A 307 10.10 -13.25 2.03
N LYS A 308 9.29 -13.46 3.06
CA LYS A 308 8.19 -14.44 2.99
C LYS A 308 7.16 -14.10 1.92
N TRP A 309 6.80 -12.83 1.78
CA TRP A 309 5.88 -12.42 0.71
C TRP A 309 6.52 -12.58 -0.67
N LEU A 310 7.81 -12.29 -0.81
CA LEU A 310 8.53 -12.47 -2.06
C LEU A 310 8.52 -13.93 -2.52
N ASP A 311 8.73 -14.88 -1.60
CA ASP A 311 8.64 -16.32 -1.89
C ASP A 311 7.23 -16.70 -2.40
N ASP A 312 6.20 -16.18 -1.75
CA ASP A 312 4.79 -16.46 -2.07
C ASP A 312 4.19 -15.54 -3.14
N ARG A 313 4.96 -14.60 -3.71
CA ARG A 313 4.43 -13.53 -4.60
C ARG A 313 3.74 -14.09 -5.84
N HIS A 314 4.22 -15.22 -6.34
CA HIS A 314 3.66 -15.90 -7.50
C HIS A 314 2.24 -16.42 -7.24
N LEU A 315 1.87 -16.66 -5.98
CA LEU A 315 0.53 -17.02 -5.55
C LEU A 315 -0.37 -15.77 -5.45
N SER A 316 0.17 -14.68 -4.89
CA SER A 316 -0.60 -13.50 -4.51
C SER A 316 -0.65 -12.39 -5.55
N VAL A 317 0.21 -12.40 -6.58
CA VAL A 317 0.24 -11.44 -7.71
C VAL A 317 0.68 -12.15 -9.01
N PRO A 318 -0.12 -13.10 -9.54
CA PRO A 318 0.25 -13.82 -10.75
C PRO A 318 0.28 -12.87 -11.96
N GLY A 319 1.30 -13.04 -12.80
CA GLY A 319 1.41 -12.35 -14.09
C GLY A 319 1.82 -10.88 -14.03
N MET A 320 2.44 -10.41 -12.93
CA MET A 320 3.03 -9.07 -12.91
C MET A 320 4.21 -8.99 -13.89
N GLN A 321 4.21 -7.96 -14.74
CA GLN A 321 5.22 -7.70 -15.75
C GLN A 321 5.91 -6.38 -15.44
N ILE A 322 7.23 -6.36 -15.59
CA ILE A 322 8.00 -5.13 -15.52
C ILE A 322 8.07 -4.50 -16.91
N VAL A 323 7.61 -3.26 -17.00
CA VAL A 323 7.63 -2.46 -18.22
C VAL A 323 8.72 -1.42 -18.07
N PHE A 324 9.78 -1.58 -18.86
CA PHE A 324 10.90 -0.67 -18.88
C PHE A 324 10.58 0.58 -19.70
N GLY A 325 11.00 1.74 -19.21
CA GLY A 325 10.94 3.00 -19.93
C GLY A 325 12.18 3.87 -19.72
N SER A 326 12.25 4.99 -20.46
CA SER A 326 13.31 5.99 -20.32
C SER A 326 12.70 7.30 -19.83
N GLY A 327 13.22 7.84 -18.72
CA GLY A 327 12.70 9.05 -18.07
C GLY A 327 11.35 8.85 -17.35
N VAL A 328 11.16 9.53 -16.22
CA VAL A 328 9.94 9.34 -15.39
C VAL A 328 8.68 9.95 -16.03
N SER A 329 8.83 10.95 -16.91
CA SER A 329 7.71 11.71 -17.50
C SER A 329 6.72 10.81 -18.24
N GLY A 330 7.20 9.90 -19.09
CA GLY A 330 6.32 8.99 -19.83
C GLY A 330 5.54 8.04 -18.93
N GLY A 331 6.11 7.63 -17.79
CA GLY A 331 5.39 6.84 -16.80
C GLY A 331 4.36 7.64 -16.02
N TRP A 332 4.71 8.87 -15.68
CA TRP A 332 3.80 9.79 -15.00
C TRP A 332 2.57 10.09 -15.86
N ASP A 333 2.76 10.39 -17.14
CA ASP A 333 1.66 10.65 -18.07
C ASP A 333 0.71 9.45 -18.16
N ARG A 334 1.24 8.23 -18.28
CA ARG A 334 0.42 7.00 -18.29
C ARG A 334 -0.36 6.82 -17.00
N LEU A 335 0.25 7.11 -15.84
CA LEU A 335 -0.43 7.04 -14.55
C LEU A 335 -1.57 8.07 -14.45
N CYS A 336 -1.31 9.32 -14.86
CA CYS A 336 -2.30 10.39 -14.84
C CYS A 336 -3.52 10.11 -15.73
N HIS A 337 -3.34 9.37 -16.82
CA HIS A 337 -4.41 8.97 -17.73
C HIS A 337 -4.99 7.58 -17.43
N GLY A 338 -4.62 6.95 -16.30
CA GLY A 338 -5.13 5.63 -15.91
C GLY A 338 -4.75 4.49 -16.89
N GLN A 339 -3.66 4.67 -17.65
CA GLN A 339 -3.21 3.74 -18.71
C GLN A 339 -2.27 2.65 -18.20
N VAL A 340 -1.84 2.72 -16.94
CA VAL A 340 -1.04 1.67 -16.30
C VAL A 340 -1.96 0.59 -15.79
N ARG A 341 -1.78 -0.63 -16.30
CA ARG A 341 -2.59 -1.77 -15.91
C ARG A 341 -2.15 -2.32 -14.55
N ALA A 342 -3.02 -3.12 -13.94
CA ALA A 342 -2.76 -3.73 -12.64
C ALA A 342 -1.47 -4.58 -12.65
N GLU A 343 -1.25 -5.30 -13.75
CA GLU A 343 -0.09 -6.17 -13.99
C GLU A 343 1.21 -5.42 -14.29
N GLU A 344 1.19 -4.11 -14.55
CA GLU A 344 2.39 -3.40 -14.98
C GLU A 344 3.11 -2.80 -13.77
N GLY A 345 4.34 -3.26 -13.51
CA GLY A 345 5.33 -2.54 -12.71
C GLY A 345 6.16 -1.67 -13.64
N LEU A 346 6.13 -0.34 -13.46
CA LEU A 346 6.91 0.54 -14.31
C LEU A 346 8.33 0.69 -13.77
N LEU A 347 9.32 0.45 -14.64
CA LEU A 347 10.74 0.60 -14.34
C LEU A 347 11.40 1.61 -15.28
N TYR A 348 11.85 2.75 -14.76
CA TYR A 348 12.47 3.80 -15.59
C TYR A 348 13.96 3.91 -15.33
N LYS A 349 14.76 3.88 -16.38
CA LYS A 349 16.16 4.34 -16.31
C LYS A 349 16.20 5.84 -16.56
N MET A 350 16.90 6.56 -15.69
CA MET A 350 17.18 7.98 -15.89
C MET A 350 18.44 8.14 -16.71
N GLN A 351 18.41 9.14 -17.59
CA GLN A 351 19.54 9.48 -18.46
C GLN A 351 20.56 10.34 -17.73
#